data_AF-K2FTJ4-F1
#
_entry.id   AF-K2FTJ4-F1
#
_cell.length_a   1.000
_cell.length_b   1.000
_cell.length_c   1.000
_cell.angle_alpha   90.00
_cell.angle_beta   90.00
_cell.angle_gamma   90.00
#
_symmetry.space_group_name_H-M   'P 1'
#
loop_
_entity.id
_entity.type
_entity.pdbx_description
1 polymer ?
#
loop_
_entity_poly.entity_id
_entity_poly.type
_entity_poly.pdbx_seq_one_letter_code
_entity_poly.pdbx_strand_id
1 'polypeptide(L)'
;MKQSNNGIKNKVCLNLFFDERDLKVPRFKQTEFVGHEVLQMKPIVVKDNIYERFLEANQWVYKLFPNAILPVIPAPDRSRGQAPAGIQNYRLDPRLHGDDIFNFIESQLKKFQLRSINKHKTTEIITPSQLWFHPDDFEKKIKY
;
A
#
# COMPACT_ATOMS: atom_id res chain seq x y z
N MET A 1 -8.07 -10.96 11.70
CA MET A 1 -9.49 -11.30 11.42
C MET A 1 -9.60 -12.79 11.18
N LYS A 2 -10.46 -13.52 11.90
CA LYS A 2 -10.76 -14.94 11.61
C LYS A 2 -11.46 -15.00 10.24
N GLN A 3 -10.82 -15.58 9.23
CA GLN A 3 -11.52 -15.88 7.98
C GLN A 3 -12.46 -17.07 8.23
N SER A 4 -13.73 -16.77 8.47
CA SER A 4 -14.81 -17.76 8.46
C SER A 4 -15.03 -18.21 7.02
N ASN A 5 -14.79 -19.48 6.77
CA ASN A 5 -14.69 -20.10 5.45
C ASN A 5 -16.09 -20.43 4.86
N ASN A 6 -16.99 -19.45 4.86
CA ASN A 6 -18.30 -19.55 4.20
C ASN A 6 -18.34 -18.56 3.02
N GLY A 7 -18.36 -19.10 1.80
CA GLY A 7 -18.70 -18.38 0.56
C GLY A 7 -17.75 -17.23 0.20
N ILE A 8 -16.59 -17.54 -0.38
CA ILE A 8 -15.66 -16.55 -0.96
C ILE A 8 -15.96 -16.43 -2.47
N LYS A 9 -17.19 -16.05 -2.82
CA LYS A 9 -17.58 -15.73 -4.20
C LYS A 9 -17.96 -14.24 -4.25
N ASN A 10 -17.46 -13.51 -5.25
CA ASN A 10 -17.75 -12.08 -5.46
C ASN A 10 -17.32 -11.14 -4.31
N LYS A 11 -16.22 -11.46 -3.61
CA LYS A 11 -15.61 -10.55 -2.62
C LYS A 11 -14.40 -9.87 -3.26
N VAL A 12 -14.15 -8.62 -2.89
CA VAL A 12 -12.98 -7.85 -3.34
C VAL A 12 -11.88 -7.98 -2.28
N CYS A 13 -10.66 -8.31 -2.72
CA CYS A 13 -9.48 -8.31 -1.88
C CYS A 13 -8.87 -6.91 -1.87
N LEU A 14 -8.83 -6.25 -0.71
CA LEU A 14 -8.34 -4.88 -0.54
C LEU A 14 -6.89 -4.84 -0.03
N ASN A 15 -6.10 -5.86 -0.36
CA ASN A 15 -4.74 -6.01 0.17
C ASN A 15 -3.77 -4.95 -0.38
N LEU A 16 -4.01 -4.46 -1.59
CA LEU A 16 -3.10 -3.59 -2.32
C LEU A 16 -3.85 -2.42 -2.95
N PHE A 17 -3.39 -1.20 -2.71
CA PHE A 17 -3.83 -0.02 -3.45
C PHE A 17 -2.63 0.77 -3.94
N PHE A 18 -2.74 1.26 -5.18
CA PHE A 18 -1.75 2.08 -5.85
C PHE A 18 -2.40 3.33 -6.41
N ASP A 19 -1.72 4.45 -6.26
CA ASP A 19 -1.98 5.69 -6.97
C ASP A 19 -1.40 5.59 -8.38
N GLU A 20 -2.07 6.21 -9.35
CA GLU A 20 -1.61 6.30 -10.74
C GLU A 20 -0.21 6.94 -10.85
N ARG A 21 0.15 7.82 -9.93
CA ARG A 21 1.48 8.46 -9.88
C ARG A 21 2.62 7.48 -9.62
N ASP A 22 2.33 6.31 -9.03
CA ASP A 22 3.33 5.33 -8.63
C ASP A 22 2.73 3.91 -8.60
N LEU A 23 2.65 3.32 -9.79
CA LEU A 23 2.10 1.97 -10.02
C LEU A 23 3.09 0.84 -9.71
N LYS A 24 4.34 1.16 -9.40
CA LYS A 24 5.41 0.16 -9.27
C LYS A 24 5.46 -0.40 -7.86
N VAL A 25 5.46 -1.73 -7.76
CA VAL A 25 5.74 -2.42 -6.49
C VAL A 25 7.16 -2.08 -6.04
N PRO A 26 7.35 -1.57 -4.82
CA PRO A 26 8.65 -1.16 -4.34
C PRO A 26 9.58 -2.36 -4.20
N ARG A 27 10.88 -2.17 -4.43
CA ARG A 27 11.85 -3.28 -4.53
C ARG A 27 11.84 -4.24 -3.34
N PHE A 28 11.65 -3.73 -2.12
CA PHE A 28 11.61 -4.56 -0.91
C PHE A 28 10.35 -5.45 -0.80
N LYS A 29 9.35 -5.23 -1.67
CA LYS A 29 8.13 -6.04 -1.80
C LYS A 29 8.05 -6.83 -3.10
N GLN A 30 9.12 -6.89 -3.88
CA GLN A 30 9.17 -7.70 -5.11
C GLN A 30 9.46 -9.17 -4.79
N THR A 31 8.53 -9.82 -4.08
CA THR A 31 8.61 -11.22 -3.65
C THR A 31 7.73 -12.10 -4.53
N GLU A 32 7.91 -13.43 -4.47
CA GLU A 32 7.05 -14.39 -5.17
C GLU A 32 5.58 -14.26 -4.77
N PHE A 33 5.32 -14.05 -3.47
CA PHE A 33 3.98 -13.84 -2.95
C PHE A 33 3.31 -12.61 -3.58
N VAL A 34 3.98 -11.46 -3.55
CA VAL A 34 3.42 -10.22 -4.14
C VAL A 34 3.33 -10.34 -5.65
N GLY A 35 4.29 -10.99 -6.30
CA GLY A 35 4.24 -11.23 -7.75
C GLY A 35 3.04 -12.08 -8.16
N HIS A 36 2.69 -13.07 -7.34
CA HIS A 36 1.50 -13.87 -7.53
C HIS A 36 0.21 -13.05 -7.35
N GLU A 37 0.12 -12.20 -6.33
CA GLU A 37 -1.01 -11.28 -6.14
C GLU A 37 -1.17 -10.34 -7.35
N VAL A 38 -0.07 -9.75 -7.84
CA VAL A 38 -0.05 -8.87 -9.02
C VAL A 38 -0.61 -9.59 -10.25
N LEU A 39 -0.22 -10.85 -10.50
CA LEU A 39 -0.69 -11.62 -11.65
C LEU A 39 -2.14 -12.11 -11.52
N GLN A 40 -2.63 -12.28 -10.29
CA GLN A 40 -4.01 -12.71 -10.04
C GLN A 40 -5.02 -11.56 -10.01
N MET A 41 -4.55 -10.32 -10.05
CA MET A 41 -5.43 -9.16 -10.12
C MET A 41 -6.33 -9.20 -11.35
N LYS A 42 -7.63 -8.96 -11.14
CA LYS A 42 -8.61 -8.82 -12.22
C LYS A 42 -9.16 -7.40 -12.23
N PRO A 43 -9.04 -6.66 -13.35
CA PRO A 43 -9.61 -5.33 -13.41
C PRO A 43 -11.14 -5.40 -13.39
N ILE A 44 -11.75 -4.55 -12.57
CA ILE A 44 -13.22 -4.37 -12.56
C ILE A 44 -13.62 -3.27 -13.55
N VAL A 45 -12.82 -2.20 -13.61
CA VAL A 45 -12.98 -1.07 -14.54
C VAL A 45 -11.58 -0.71 -15.02
N VAL A 46 -11.41 -0.56 -16.34
CA VAL A 46 -10.17 -0.08 -16.95
C VAL A 46 -10.43 1.28 -17.57
N LYS A 47 -9.69 2.29 -17.12
CA LYS A 47 -9.59 3.62 -17.74
C LYS A 47 -8.12 3.88 -18.06
N ASP A 48 -7.86 4.59 -19.15
CA ASP A 48 -6.51 5.03 -19.54
C ASP A 48 -5.44 3.93 -19.54
N ASN A 49 -5.85 2.70 -19.87
CA ASN A 49 -5.03 1.48 -19.85
C ASN A 49 -4.25 1.31 -18.54
N ILE A 50 -4.89 1.61 -17.41
CA ILE A 50 -4.23 1.62 -16.09
C ILE A 50 -3.68 0.23 -15.70
N TYR A 51 -4.37 -0.84 -16.11
CA TYR A 51 -3.96 -2.20 -15.78
C TYR A 51 -2.73 -2.63 -16.59
N GLU A 52 -2.69 -2.29 -17.88
CA GLU A 52 -1.56 -2.55 -18.76
C GLU A 52 -0.32 -1.78 -18.28
N ARG A 53 -0.48 -0.50 -17.92
CA ARG A 53 0.59 0.33 -17.34
C ARG A 53 1.09 -0.22 -16.01
N PHE A 54 0.18 -0.74 -15.18
CA PHE A 54 0.53 -1.37 -13.92
C PHE A 54 1.38 -2.64 -14.15
N LEU A 55 1.00 -3.50 -15.09
CA LEU A 55 1.80 -4.68 -15.45
C LEU A 55 3.15 -4.29 -16.06
N GLU A 56 3.19 -3.27 -16.92
CA GLU A 56 4.42 -2.75 -17.52
C GLU A 56 5.38 -2.22 -16.45
N ALA A 57 4.89 -1.46 -15.48
CA ALA A 57 5.69 -0.99 -14.34
C ALA A 57 6.24 -2.14 -13.48
N ASN A 58 5.58 -3.31 -13.51
CA ASN A 58 5.86 -4.48 -12.69
C ASN A 58 6.38 -5.71 -13.48
N GLN A 59 7.03 -5.51 -14.62
CA GLN A 59 7.59 -6.60 -15.45
C GLN A 59 8.53 -7.59 -14.73
N TRP A 60 9.06 -7.22 -13.56
CA TRP A 60 9.85 -8.13 -12.72
C TRP A 60 9.10 -9.41 -12.35
N VAL A 61 7.76 -9.39 -12.32
CA VAL A 61 6.95 -10.58 -12.02
C VAL A 61 7.16 -11.70 -13.03
N TYR A 62 7.44 -11.37 -14.30
CA TYR A 62 7.68 -12.38 -15.35
C TYR A 62 9.05 -13.06 -15.21
N LYS A 63 9.97 -12.47 -14.44
CA LYS A 63 11.22 -13.16 -14.08
C LYS A 63 10.98 -14.29 -13.07
N LEU A 64 9.96 -14.13 -12.21
CA LEU A 64 9.55 -15.13 -11.23
C LEU A 64 8.59 -16.16 -11.85
N PHE A 65 7.70 -15.69 -12.73
CA PHE A 65 6.67 -16.50 -13.38
C PHE A 65 6.74 -16.37 -14.91
N PRO A 66 7.74 -17.00 -15.57
CA PRO A 66 7.94 -16.89 -17.02
C PRO A 66 6.77 -17.47 -17.83
N ASN A 67 6.01 -18.41 -17.28
CA ASN A 67 4.82 -18.95 -17.95
C ASN A 67 3.62 -17.99 -17.95
N ALA A 68 3.68 -16.88 -17.22
CA ALA A 68 2.61 -15.89 -17.14
C ALA A 68 2.71 -14.80 -18.22
N ILE A 69 3.68 -14.89 -19.14
CA ILE A 69 3.86 -13.91 -20.22
C ILE A 69 2.59 -13.85 -21.08
N LEU A 70 1.86 -12.74 -20.96
CA LEU A 70 0.80 -12.39 -21.88
C LEU A 70 1.40 -11.70 -23.11
N PRO A 71 0.83 -11.89 -24.32
CA PRO A 71 1.30 -11.20 -25.51
C PRO A 71 1.22 -9.69 -25.31
N VAL A 72 2.37 -9.04 -25.40
CA VAL A 72 2.56 -7.60 -25.19
C VAL A 72 1.73 -6.83 -26.21
N ILE A 73 0.72 -6.08 -25.75
CA ILE A 73 0.06 -5.06 -26.56
C ILE A 73 0.94 -3.80 -26.45
N PRO A 74 1.50 -3.27 -27.55
CA PRO A 74 2.37 -2.10 -27.48
C PRO A 74 1.58 -0.90 -26.93
N ALA A 75 2.11 -0.30 -25.87
CA ALA A 75 1.54 0.90 -25.26
C ALA A 75 1.70 2.10 -26.22
N PRO A 76 0.69 3.00 -26.32
CA PRO A 76 0.86 4.26 -27.03
C PRO A 76 1.82 5.18 -26.28
N ASP A 77 2.71 5.83 -27.04
CA ASP A 77 3.73 6.78 -26.58
C ASP A 77 3.13 7.90 -25.72
N ARG A 78 3.59 8.04 -24.47
CA ARG A 78 3.17 9.10 -23.54
C ARG A 78 4.36 9.98 -23.19
N SER A 79 4.63 10.91 -24.10
CA SER A 79 5.51 12.04 -23.85
C SER A 79 4.98 12.92 -22.69
N ARG A 80 5.81 13.05 -21.64
CA ARG A 80 5.90 14.13 -20.63
C ARG A 80 4.59 14.66 -20.02
N GLY A 81 4.26 14.19 -18.81
CA GLY A 81 3.42 14.90 -17.84
C GLY A 81 4.21 15.18 -16.57
N GLN A 82 4.43 16.46 -16.26
CA GLN A 82 5.13 16.92 -15.06
C GLN A 82 4.28 16.64 -13.80
N ALA A 83 4.91 16.11 -12.75
CA ALA A 83 4.27 15.94 -11.45
C ALA A 83 4.01 17.31 -10.79
N PRO A 84 2.81 17.60 -10.25
CA PRO A 84 2.63 18.75 -9.39
C PRO A 84 3.27 18.48 -8.02
N ALA A 85 4.19 19.36 -7.63
CA ALA A 85 4.67 19.50 -6.27
C ALA A 85 3.57 20.14 -5.41
N GLY A 86 3.28 19.54 -4.24
CA GLY A 86 2.30 20.09 -3.31
C GLY A 86 2.20 19.29 -2.02
N ILE A 87 3.25 19.32 -1.19
CA ILE A 87 3.13 18.94 0.23
C ILE A 87 2.65 20.19 0.97
N GLN A 88 1.40 20.21 1.41
CA GLN A 88 0.92 21.24 2.34
C GLN A 88 1.33 20.83 3.76
N ASN A 89 2.23 21.63 4.36
CA ASN A 89 2.61 21.50 5.76
C ASN A 89 1.46 22.05 6.63
N TYR A 90 0.78 21.18 7.38
CA TYR A 90 -0.06 21.65 8.48
C TYR A 90 0.86 22.12 9.61
N ARG A 91 0.98 23.44 9.79
CA ARG A 91 1.55 24.01 11.02
C ARG A 91 0.46 23.96 12.07
N LEU A 92 0.56 23.03 13.01
CA LEU A 92 -0.21 23.07 14.25
C LEU A 92 0.38 24.17 15.13
N ASP A 93 -0.39 25.23 15.34
CA ASP A 93 -0.08 26.37 16.20
C ASP A 93 -0.14 25.95 17.68
N PRO A 94 0.95 26.00 18.47
CA PRO A 94 0.92 25.64 19.87
C PRO A 94 0.90 26.91 20.71
N ARG A 95 -0.27 27.54 20.83
CA ARG A 95 -0.52 28.52 21.90
C ARG A 95 -1.84 28.25 22.59
N LEU A 96 -1.84 27.18 23.39
CA LEU A 96 -2.75 27.08 24.53
C LEU A 96 -1.88 27.29 25.78
N HIS A 97 -2.01 28.45 26.42
CA HIS A 97 -1.45 28.69 27.75
C HIS A 97 -2.19 27.77 28.74
N GLY A 98 -1.50 26.75 29.25
CA GLY A 98 -1.95 25.90 30.33
C GLY A 98 -0.83 25.74 31.34
N ASP A 99 -1.14 25.91 32.61
CA ASP A 99 -0.20 25.90 33.74
C ASP A 99 0.77 24.71 33.68
N ASP A 100 2.02 24.90 34.10
CA ASP A 100 3.12 23.91 34.00
C ASP A 100 2.76 22.51 34.56
N ILE A 101 1.83 22.45 35.52
CA ILE A 101 1.27 21.21 36.09
C ILE A 101 0.43 20.45 35.06
N PHE A 102 -0.44 21.14 34.31
CA PHE A 102 -1.27 20.54 33.26
C PHE A 102 -0.41 20.01 32.12
N ASN A 103 0.66 20.72 31.73
CA ASN A 103 1.59 20.27 30.69
C ASN A 103 2.33 18.98 31.09
N PHE A 104 2.71 18.84 32.37
CA PHE A 104 3.34 17.62 32.89
C PHE A 104 2.38 16.43 32.87
N ILE A 105 1.15 16.62 33.36
CA ILE A 105 0.10 15.59 33.34
C ILE A 105 -0.22 15.19 31.90
N GLU A 106 -0.35 16.16 30.99
CA GLU A 106 -0.59 15.93 29.57
C GLU A 106 0.54 15.09 28.94
N SER A 107 1.81 15.40 29.21
CA SER A 107 2.94 14.62 28.71
C SER A 107 2.90 13.16 29.17
N GLN A 108 2.51 12.92 30.43
CA GLN A 108 2.40 11.58 30.99
C GLN A 108 1.20 10.82 30.40
N LEU A 109 0.05 11.46 30.26
CA LEU A 109 -1.13 10.88 29.60
C LEU A 109 -0.85 10.58 28.13
N LYS A 110 -0.15 11.47 27.42
CA LYS A 110 0.30 11.26 26.04
C LYS A 110 1.18 10.03 25.92
N LYS A 111 2.13 9.81 26.84
CA LYS A 111 2.94 8.59 26.87
C LYS A 111 2.09 7.34 27.08
N PHE A 112 1.11 7.38 27.97
CA PHE A 112 0.21 6.25 28.21
C PHE A 112 -0.69 5.98 27.00
N GLN A 113 -1.28 7.02 26.41
CA GLN A 113 -2.09 6.96 25.20
C GLN A 113 -1.28 6.37 24.03
N LEU A 114 -0.07 6.86 23.80
CA LEU A 114 0.80 6.34 22.74
C LEU A 114 1.21 4.89 23.01
N ARG A 115 1.45 4.47 24.25
CA ARG A 115 1.70 3.06 24.59
C ARG A 115 0.49 2.18 24.26
N SER A 116 -0.72 2.63 24.58
CA SER A 116 -1.96 1.90 24.28
C SER A 116 -2.23 1.79 22.77
N ILE A 117 -2.02 2.89 22.02
CA ILE A 117 -2.13 2.91 20.56
C ILE A 117 -1.07 1.99 19.93
N ASN A 118 0.19 2.11 20.37
CA ASN A 118 1.30 1.33 19.82
C ASN A 118 1.13 -0.18 20.05
N LYS A 119 0.43 -0.59 21.11
CA LYS A 119 0.11 -2.01 21.36
C LYS A 119 -0.78 -2.62 20.27
N HIS A 120 -1.60 -1.81 19.61
CA HIS A 120 -2.55 -2.26 18.57
C HIS A 120 -2.12 -1.85 17.16
N LYS A 121 -0.87 -1.41 16.98
CA LYS A 121 -0.36 -1.03 15.67
C LYS A 121 -0.31 -2.27 14.76
N THR A 122 -1.02 -2.22 13.65
CA THR A 122 -1.07 -3.26 12.64
C THR A 122 0.19 -3.24 11.76
N THR A 123 0.41 -4.30 10.98
CA THR A 123 1.53 -4.44 10.04
C THR A 123 1.32 -3.72 8.71
N GLU A 124 0.30 -2.87 8.62
CA GLU A 124 -0.10 -2.16 7.42
C GLU A 124 0.93 -1.10 7.03
N ILE A 125 1.21 -0.99 5.73
CA ILE A 125 2.14 0.01 5.20
C ILE A 125 1.32 1.09 4.49
N ILE A 126 1.35 2.29 5.05
CA ILE A 126 0.65 3.46 4.52
C ILE A 126 1.70 4.43 3.98
N THR A 127 1.69 4.63 2.67
CA THR A 127 2.53 5.63 1.98
C THR A 127 1.63 6.59 1.21
N PRO A 128 2.13 7.77 0.78
CA PRO A 128 1.32 8.74 0.05
C PRO A 128 0.74 8.23 -1.28
N SER A 129 1.38 7.22 -1.88
CA SER A 129 0.98 6.63 -3.15
C SER A 129 0.49 5.19 -3.06
N GLN A 130 0.80 4.47 -1.97
CA GLN A 130 0.50 3.04 -1.87
C GLN A 130 0.02 2.65 -0.47
N LEU A 131 -0.88 1.68 -0.44
CA LEU A 131 -1.48 1.17 0.78
C LEU A 131 -1.49 -0.36 0.77
N TRP A 132 -0.90 -0.93 1.81
CA TRP A 132 -0.70 -2.37 1.94
C TRP A 132 -1.43 -2.88 3.17
N PHE A 133 -2.55 -3.57 2.94
CA PHE A 133 -3.40 -4.15 3.96
C PHE A 133 -3.19 -5.67 4.06
N HIS A 134 -1.99 -6.06 4.48
CA HIS A 134 -1.70 -7.46 4.80
C HIS A 134 -1.82 -7.66 6.31
N PRO A 135 -2.95 -8.20 6.83
CA PRO A 135 -3.13 -8.42 8.26
C PRO A 135 -2.15 -9.44 8.82
N ASP A 136 -1.71 -10.38 7.98
CA ASP A 136 -0.64 -11.34 8.26
C ASP A 136 0.40 -11.25 7.15
N ASP A 137 1.68 -11.15 7.53
CA ASP A 137 2.79 -11.08 6.59
C ASP A 137 3.17 -12.48 6.11
N PHE A 138 2.48 -12.97 5.07
CA PHE A 138 2.70 -14.30 4.50
C PHE A 138 4.06 -14.46 3.83
N GLU A 139 4.70 -13.37 3.42
CA GLU A 139 6.08 -13.38 2.89
C GLU A 139 7.05 -14.03 3.89
N LYS A 140 6.87 -13.78 5.20
CA LYS A 140 7.73 -14.35 6.25
C LYS A 140 7.47 -15.83 6.53
N LYS A 141 6.31 -16.35 6.11
CA LYS A 141 5.91 -17.74 6.34
C LYS A 141 6.42 -18.67 5.23
N ILE A 142 6.67 -18.12 4.04
CA ILE A 142 7.32 -18.83 2.94
C ILE A 142 8.82 -18.84 3.25
N LYS A 143 9.27 -19.83 4.03
CA LYS A 143 10.68 -20.16 4.20
C LYS A 143 10.99 -21.37 3.35
N TYR A 144 12.02 -21.26 2.50
CA TYR A 144 12.62 -22.38 1.78
C TYR A 144 13.49 -23.22 2.72
#